data_AF-A0A067RK92-F1
#
_entry.id   AF-A0A067RK92-F1
#
_cell.length_a   1.000
_cell.length_b   1.000
_cell.length_c   1.000
_cell.angle_alpha   90.00
_cell.angle_beta   90.00
_cell.angle_gamma   90.00
#
_symmetry.space_group_name_H-M   'P 1'
#
loop_
_entity.id
_entity.type
_entity.pdbx_description
1 polymer ?
#
loop_
_entity_poly.entity_id
_entity_poly.type
_entity_poly.pdbx_seq_one_letter_code
_entity_poly.pdbx_strand_id
1 'polypeptide(L)'
;MVRTMLLCLTVVVLATLSEVSGHSYHLGNCPNVDSQENFDMNRFLGKWYVIQKTSTGSKCLTNNYTKTNETGKYLIQQVSEHLILGLTSLNHEYTYEGVITVSDSSDPARMTVRFPLSLAGSASYIVFMTDYDNFAGVFTCQKLAFAHRQSASILSRSPNLDKIYVDKIRNRLRGYGVDPYDLSIIEHTCSPPNEDTLDININPTTFTAGSIAGVVRKAGEKLGDGIEVVADGASSIYNRFHGSGSSASVRRDREEVSNDRHSPSNDVEWLP
;
A
#
# COMPACT_ATOMS: atom_id res chain seq x y z
N MET A 1 21.97 36.08 -29.72
CA MET A 1 20.54 35.75 -29.57
C MET A 1 20.32 34.28 -29.23
N VAL A 2 20.76 33.32 -30.06
CA VAL A 2 20.49 31.88 -29.85
C VAL A 2 21.05 31.32 -28.52
N ARG A 3 22.26 31.71 -28.12
CA ARG A 3 22.88 31.29 -26.83
C ARG A 3 22.12 31.79 -25.60
N THR A 4 21.65 33.03 -25.63
CA THR A 4 20.86 33.63 -24.55
C THR A 4 19.48 32.98 -24.45
N MET A 5 18.89 32.62 -25.59
CA MET A 5 17.62 31.89 -25.66
C MET A 5 17.73 30.47 -25.09
N LEU A 6 18.84 29.76 -25.35
CA LEU A 6 19.08 28.40 -24.85
C LEU A 6 19.34 28.38 -23.33
N LEU A 7 20.00 29.40 -22.79
CA LEU A 7 20.21 29.61 -21.35
C LEU A 7 18.89 29.91 -20.63
N CYS A 8 18.02 30.74 -21.21
CA CYS A 8 16.69 30.97 -20.63
C CYS A 8 15.82 29.70 -20.69
N LEU A 9 15.90 28.92 -21.77
CA LEU A 9 15.13 27.67 -21.90
C LEU A 9 15.56 26.62 -20.85
N THR A 10 16.85 26.52 -20.57
CA THR A 10 17.39 25.58 -19.56
C THR A 10 17.02 26.01 -18.13
N VAL A 11 17.06 27.30 -17.81
CA VAL A 11 16.60 27.82 -16.50
C VAL A 11 15.10 27.61 -16.30
N VAL A 12 14.29 27.78 -17.36
CA VAL A 12 12.83 27.54 -17.29
C VAL A 12 12.51 26.05 -17.12
N VAL A 13 13.22 25.15 -17.81
CA VAL A 13 13.02 23.69 -17.65
C VAL A 13 13.41 23.20 -16.26
N LEU A 14 14.49 23.74 -15.65
CA LEU A 14 14.84 23.44 -14.26
C LEU A 14 13.84 24.04 -13.25
N ALA A 15 13.24 25.19 -13.55
CA ALA A 15 12.23 25.83 -12.69
C ALA A 15 10.85 25.15 -12.75
N THR A 16 10.58 24.31 -13.75
CA THR A 16 9.35 23.51 -13.86
C THR A 16 9.44 22.12 -13.22
N LEU A 17 10.54 21.80 -12.52
CA LEU A 17 10.56 20.69 -11.56
C LEU A 17 9.78 21.12 -10.30
N SER A 18 8.49 21.39 -10.47
CA SER A 18 7.56 21.42 -9.34
C SER A 18 7.67 20.08 -8.63
N GLU A 19 7.86 20.12 -7.32
CA GLU A 19 7.80 18.96 -6.44
C GLU A 19 6.44 18.29 -6.62
N VAL A 20 6.40 17.30 -7.52
CA VAL A 20 5.35 16.31 -7.50
C VAL A 20 5.65 15.49 -6.26
N SER A 21 4.85 15.64 -5.21
CA SER A 21 4.85 14.72 -4.06
C SER A 21 4.35 13.35 -4.51
N GLY A 22 5.15 12.68 -5.34
CA GLY A 22 4.91 11.33 -5.81
C GLY A 22 5.53 10.35 -4.81
N HIS A 23 4.77 9.97 -3.79
CA HIS A 23 5.17 9.12 -2.67
C HIS A 23 6.38 9.64 -1.85
N SER A 24 6.46 9.22 -0.58
CA SER A 24 7.59 9.50 0.31
C SER A 24 8.82 8.65 -0.07
N TYR A 25 9.41 8.91 -1.24
CA TYR A 25 10.73 8.39 -1.59
C TYR A 25 11.79 9.30 -1.00
N HIS A 26 12.66 8.71 -0.19
CA HIS A 26 13.78 9.41 0.40
C HIS A 26 15.07 8.85 -0.18
N LEU A 27 16.05 9.70 -0.40
CA LEU A 27 17.37 9.28 -0.88
C LEU A 27 18.15 8.60 0.26
N GLY A 28 18.99 7.62 -0.08
CA GLY A 28 19.84 6.94 0.88
C GLY A 28 19.18 5.78 1.63
N ASN A 29 19.76 5.40 2.78
CA ASN A 29 19.30 4.26 3.58
C ASN A 29 18.07 4.62 4.43
N CYS A 30 17.30 3.60 4.80
CA CYS A 30 16.24 3.72 5.81
C CYS A 30 16.77 4.38 7.10
N PRO A 31 15.97 5.23 7.76
CA PRO A 31 16.38 5.82 9.03
C PRO A 31 16.55 4.75 10.11
N ASN A 32 17.40 5.05 11.09
CA ASN A 32 17.54 4.19 12.25
C ASN A 32 16.40 4.49 13.24
N VAL A 33 15.58 3.48 13.50
CA VAL A 33 14.41 3.56 14.39
C VAL A 33 14.60 2.58 15.53
N ASP A 34 14.53 3.09 16.75
CA ASP A 34 14.57 2.26 17.96
C ASP A 34 13.28 1.45 18.06
N SER A 35 13.43 0.15 18.31
CA SER A 35 12.33 -0.76 18.55
C SER A 35 11.84 -0.69 20.00
N GLN A 36 10.60 -1.12 20.24
CA GLN A 36 10.03 -1.24 21.57
C GLN A 36 10.84 -2.24 22.42
N GLU A 37 11.34 -1.78 23.57
CA GLU A 37 12.01 -2.66 24.53
C GLU A 37 11.04 -3.69 25.12
N ASN A 38 11.55 -4.90 25.39
CA ASN A 38 10.81 -6.02 25.99
C ASN A 38 9.48 -6.30 25.26
N PHE A 39 9.50 -6.23 23.94
CA PHE A 39 8.32 -6.42 23.12
C PHE A 39 7.79 -7.85 23.20
N ASP A 40 6.50 -8.01 23.52
CA ASP A 40 5.80 -9.29 23.48
C ASP A 40 4.80 -9.33 22.32
N MET A 41 5.19 -10.04 21.25
CA MET A 41 4.34 -10.20 20.06
C MET A 41 2.99 -10.84 20.38
N ASN A 42 2.89 -11.71 21.40
CA ASN A 42 1.60 -12.34 21.75
C ASN A 42 0.58 -11.32 22.26
N ARG A 43 1.04 -10.32 23.03
CA ARG A 43 0.19 -9.23 23.51
C ARG A 43 -0.18 -8.24 22.41
N PHE A 44 0.65 -8.17 21.36
CA PHE A 44 0.41 -7.29 20.22
C PHE A 44 -0.64 -7.83 19.23
N LEU A 45 -0.96 -9.12 19.29
CA LEU A 45 -1.92 -9.76 18.39
C LEU A 45 -3.32 -9.14 18.45
N GLY A 46 -4.12 -9.50 17.44
CA GLY A 46 -5.50 -9.05 17.27
C GLY A 46 -5.62 -7.77 16.46
N LYS A 47 -6.80 -7.17 16.53
CA LYS A 47 -7.16 -6.00 15.73
C LYS A 47 -6.59 -4.71 16.30
N TRP A 48 -6.15 -3.85 15.39
CA TRP A 48 -5.73 -2.47 15.60
C TRP A 48 -6.39 -1.56 14.57
N TYR A 49 -6.91 -0.43 15.02
CA TYR A 49 -7.38 0.65 14.17
C TYR A 49 -6.20 1.56 13.82
N VAL A 50 -5.99 1.85 12.53
CA VAL A 50 -4.99 2.82 12.12
C VAL A 50 -5.59 4.21 12.27
N ILE A 51 -5.10 5.00 13.22
CA ILE A 51 -5.62 6.35 13.52
C ILE A 51 -4.99 7.39 12.61
N GLN A 52 -3.69 7.25 12.35
CA GLN A 52 -2.99 8.10 11.40
C GLN A 52 -1.93 7.31 10.64
N LYS A 53 -1.70 7.63 9.38
CA LYS A 53 -0.67 6.99 8.57
C LYS A 53 -0.15 7.95 7.51
N THR A 54 1.12 7.81 7.16
CA THR A 54 1.73 8.60 6.09
C THR A 54 1.23 8.16 4.71
N SER A 55 0.99 9.11 3.80
CA SER A 55 0.78 8.84 2.37
C SER A 55 -0.34 7.83 2.08
N THR A 56 -1.51 8.04 2.68
CA THR A 56 -2.74 7.24 2.47
C THR A 56 -3.96 8.15 2.33
N GLY A 57 -4.88 7.74 1.44
CA GLY A 57 -6.23 8.29 1.30
C GLY A 57 -7.32 7.31 1.74
N SER A 58 -6.95 6.22 2.43
CA SER A 58 -7.88 5.18 2.87
C SER A 58 -8.73 5.64 4.05
N LYS A 59 -9.94 5.08 4.12
CA LYS A 59 -10.82 5.16 5.29
C LYS A 59 -10.95 3.78 5.92
N CYS A 60 -11.37 3.73 7.18
CA CYS A 60 -11.68 2.48 7.88
C CYS A 60 -10.52 1.49 7.93
N LEU A 61 -9.30 2.02 7.95
CA LEU A 61 -8.08 1.24 7.85
C LEU A 61 -7.80 0.49 9.16
N THR A 62 -7.79 -0.84 9.12
CA THR A 62 -7.51 -1.69 10.28
C THR A 62 -6.48 -2.74 9.96
N ASN A 63 -5.64 -3.09 10.93
CA ASN A 63 -4.65 -4.16 10.85
C ASN A 63 -5.01 -5.24 11.85
N ASN A 64 -5.13 -6.48 11.41
CA ASN A 64 -5.32 -7.64 12.28
C ASN A 64 -4.10 -8.55 12.24
N TYR A 65 -3.50 -8.81 13.39
CA TYR A 65 -2.32 -9.67 13.51
C TYR A 65 -2.71 -11.03 14.11
N THR A 66 -2.38 -12.11 13.42
CA THR A 66 -2.71 -13.48 13.86
C THR A 66 -1.49 -14.39 13.86
N LYS A 67 -1.53 -15.41 14.72
CA LYS A 67 -0.48 -16.44 14.77
C LYS A 67 -0.56 -17.33 13.54
N THR A 68 0.59 -17.76 13.06
CA THR A 68 0.68 -18.94 12.19
C THR A 68 1.08 -20.18 12.99
N ASN A 69 1.09 -21.33 12.33
CA ASN A 69 1.62 -22.57 12.91
C ASN A 69 3.17 -22.57 12.96
N GLU A 70 3.82 -21.61 12.32
CA GLU A 70 5.28 -21.50 12.26
C GLU A 70 5.79 -20.52 13.32
N THR A 71 6.79 -20.95 14.09
CA THR A 71 7.39 -20.10 15.13
C THR A 71 8.05 -18.87 14.50
N GLY A 72 7.78 -17.69 15.07
CA GLY A 72 8.32 -16.43 14.57
C GLY A 72 7.62 -15.89 13.33
N LYS A 73 6.57 -16.54 12.82
CA LYS A 73 5.76 -16.04 11.71
C LYS A 73 4.32 -15.72 12.11
N TYR A 74 3.85 -14.60 11.61
CA TYR A 74 2.54 -14.04 11.87
C TYR A 74 1.91 -13.56 10.56
N LEU A 75 0.59 -13.51 10.51
CA LEU A 75 -0.12 -12.87 9.41
C LEU A 75 -0.52 -11.46 9.83
N ILE A 76 -0.43 -10.53 8.90
CA ILE A 76 -1.07 -9.22 8.98
C ILE A 76 -2.12 -9.14 7.89
N GLN A 77 -3.36 -8.87 8.29
CA GLN A 77 -4.45 -8.55 7.38
C GLN A 77 -4.80 -7.08 7.54
N GLN A 78 -4.56 -6.29 6.51
CA GLN A 78 -4.94 -4.89 6.44
C GLN A 78 -6.25 -4.77 5.65
N VAL A 79 -7.26 -4.13 6.24
CA VAL A 79 -8.57 -3.89 5.61
C VAL A 79 -8.83 -2.39 5.56
N SER A 80 -9.27 -1.88 4.43
CA SER A 80 -9.61 -0.46 4.24
C SER A 80 -10.68 -0.25 3.18
N GLU A 81 -11.44 0.83 3.31
CA GLU A 81 -12.26 1.39 2.24
C GLU A 81 -11.40 2.38 1.45
N HIS A 82 -11.18 2.13 0.15
CA HIS A 82 -10.42 3.05 -0.69
C HIS A 82 -11.36 3.92 -1.53
N LEU A 83 -11.07 5.22 -1.61
CA LEU A 83 -11.83 6.16 -2.44
C LEU A 83 -11.49 6.06 -3.95
N ILE A 84 -10.66 5.10 -4.37
CA ILE A 84 -10.25 4.97 -5.76
C ILE A 84 -11.37 4.24 -6.51
N LEU A 85 -12.32 5.05 -6.99
CA LEU A 85 -12.97 5.05 -8.30
C LEU A 85 -14.34 5.73 -8.13
N GLY A 86 -14.36 7.06 -8.21
CA GLY A 86 -15.58 7.86 -8.36
C GLY A 86 -16.37 7.61 -9.66
N LEU A 87 -16.19 6.43 -10.28
CA LEU A 87 -16.93 5.95 -11.43
C LEU A 87 -18.08 5.02 -11.01
N THR A 88 -18.12 4.56 -9.76
CA THR A 88 -19.20 3.71 -9.23
C THR A 88 -19.45 3.95 -7.74
N SER A 89 -20.72 3.99 -7.30
CA SER A 89 -21.13 4.07 -5.88
C SER A 89 -20.89 2.77 -5.09
N LEU A 90 -19.79 2.08 -5.37
CA LEU A 90 -19.46 0.80 -4.75
C LEU A 90 -18.43 1.06 -3.65
N ASN A 91 -18.79 0.77 -2.41
CA ASN A 91 -17.85 0.71 -1.31
C ASN A 91 -16.92 -0.49 -1.57
N HIS A 92 -15.72 -0.22 -2.07
CA HIS A 92 -14.72 -1.25 -2.31
C HIS A 92 -13.95 -1.47 -1.01
N GLU A 93 -14.22 -2.58 -0.33
CA GLU A 93 -13.35 -3.10 0.72
C GLU A 93 -12.10 -3.69 0.06
N TYR A 94 -10.94 -3.20 0.46
CA TYR A 94 -9.64 -3.71 0.03
C TYR A 94 -9.01 -4.46 1.18
N THR A 95 -8.81 -5.76 0.98
CA THR A 95 -8.10 -6.62 1.93
C THR A 95 -6.72 -6.97 1.38
N TYR A 96 -5.69 -6.67 2.19
CA TYR A 96 -4.29 -6.93 1.87
C TYR A 96 -3.63 -7.80 2.94
N GLU A 97 -3.16 -8.98 2.55
CA GLU A 97 -2.54 -9.94 3.47
C GLU A 97 -1.03 -10.03 3.26
N GLY A 98 -0.30 -9.98 4.38
CA GLY A 98 1.15 -10.10 4.42
C GLY A 98 1.63 -11.08 5.48
N VAL A 99 2.88 -11.50 5.36
CA VAL A 99 3.57 -12.32 6.35
C VAL A 99 4.57 -11.47 7.10
N ILE A 100 4.43 -11.40 8.41
CA ILE A 100 5.38 -10.79 9.35
C ILE A 100 6.28 -11.89 9.90
N THR A 101 7.59 -11.66 9.86
CA THR A 101 8.61 -12.57 10.40
C THR A 101 9.43 -11.84 11.46
N VAL A 102 9.50 -12.41 12.65
CA VAL A 102 10.45 -12.02 13.70
C VAL A 102 11.79 -12.69 13.38
N SER A 103 12.73 -11.91 12.85
CA SER A 103 14.03 -12.43 12.39
C SER A 103 15.05 -12.62 13.50
N ASP A 104 14.94 -11.84 14.57
CA ASP A 104 15.84 -11.88 15.73
C ASP A 104 15.00 -11.95 17.01
N SER A 105 15.19 -12.99 17.81
CA SER A 105 14.48 -13.16 19.08
C SER A 105 14.94 -12.21 20.17
N SER A 106 16.11 -11.57 20.02
CA SER A 106 16.62 -10.55 20.95
C SER A 106 15.99 -9.17 20.72
N ASP A 107 15.45 -8.92 19.52
CA ASP A 107 14.72 -7.69 19.16
C ASP A 107 13.40 -8.03 18.45
N PRO A 108 12.42 -8.62 19.16
CA PRO A 108 11.19 -9.12 18.54
C PRO A 108 10.27 -8.01 18.01
N ALA A 109 10.50 -6.75 18.38
CA ALA A 109 9.77 -5.61 17.84
C ALA A 109 10.26 -5.19 16.44
N ARG A 110 11.45 -5.63 16.03
CA ARG A 110 12.03 -5.41 14.71
C ARG A 110 11.79 -6.61 13.82
N MET A 111 10.77 -6.50 13.00
CA MET A 111 10.30 -7.55 12.13
C MET A 111 10.57 -7.23 10.67
N THR A 112 10.36 -8.23 9.83
CA THR A 112 10.30 -8.08 8.38
C THR A 112 8.90 -8.43 7.93
N VAL A 113 8.31 -7.59 7.08
CA VAL A 113 7.02 -7.88 6.45
C VAL A 113 7.22 -8.13 4.96
N ARG A 114 6.50 -9.11 4.42
CA ARG A 114 6.50 -9.43 3.00
C ARG A 114 5.07 -9.60 2.53
N PHE A 115 4.71 -8.86 1.49
CA PHE A 115 3.43 -9.00 0.82
C PHE A 115 3.60 -9.60 -0.58
N PRO A 116 2.64 -10.41 -1.05
CA PRO A 116 2.81 -11.26 -2.24
C PRO A 116 3.15 -10.51 -3.53
N LEU A 117 2.72 -9.24 -3.66
CA LEU A 117 2.87 -8.44 -4.89
C LEU A 117 4.03 -7.42 -4.84
N SER A 118 4.84 -7.43 -3.78
CA SER A 118 5.96 -6.49 -3.66
C SER A 118 7.14 -6.92 -4.54
N LEU A 119 7.22 -6.35 -5.75
CA LEU A 119 8.36 -6.52 -6.68
C LEU A 119 9.70 -6.05 -6.07
N ALA A 120 9.63 -5.11 -5.13
CA ALA A 120 10.79 -4.55 -4.43
C ALA A 120 11.23 -5.39 -3.20
N GLY A 121 10.58 -6.52 -2.94
CA GLY A 121 10.96 -7.43 -1.85
C GLY A 121 10.30 -7.09 -0.52
N SER A 122 10.93 -7.53 0.58
CA SER A 122 10.40 -7.34 1.93
C SER A 122 10.70 -5.95 2.47
N ALA A 123 9.90 -5.47 3.43
CA ALA A 123 10.13 -4.22 4.15
C ALA A 123 10.46 -4.51 5.63
N SER A 124 11.27 -3.65 6.25
CA SER A 124 11.40 -3.63 7.70
C SER A 124 10.07 -3.15 8.30
N TYR A 125 9.66 -3.78 9.40
CA TYR A 125 8.44 -3.48 10.13
C TYR A 125 8.79 -3.39 11.62
N ILE A 126 8.75 -2.19 12.19
CA ILE A 126 9.24 -1.92 13.53
C ILE A 126 8.10 -1.37 14.38
N VAL A 127 7.75 -2.09 15.45
CA VAL A 127 6.92 -1.51 16.53
C VAL A 127 7.87 -0.72 17.43
N PHE A 128 7.85 0.61 17.32
CA PHE A 128 8.80 1.47 18.04
C PHE A 128 8.28 1.96 19.39
N MET A 129 6.97 1.85 19.63
CA MET A 129 6.34 2.18 20.90
C MET A 129 4.99 1.51 21.01
N THR A 130 4.69 0.84 22.12
CA THR A 130 3.32 0.37 22.40
C THR A 130 3.12 0.12 23.88
N ASP A 131 1.89 0.28 24.36
CA ASP A 131 1.44 -0.23 25.66
C ASP A 131 0.57 -1.49 25.53
N TYR A 132 0.46 -2.05 24.32
CA TYR A 132 -0.34 -3.22 23.91
C TYR A 132 -1.85 -3.03 23.97
N ASP A 133 -2.33 -2.23 24.92
CA ASP A 133 -3.74 -2.18 25.33
C ASP A 133 -4.45 -0.93 24.81
N ASN A 134 -3.73 0.14 24.46
CA ASN A 134 -4.33 1.39 23.99
C ASN A 134 -3.76 1.83 22.64
N PHE A 135 -2.44 1.87 22.50
CA PHE A 135 -1.80 2.47 21.33
C PHE A 135 -0.57 1.70 20.84
N ALA A 136 -0.23 1.90 19.58
CA ALA A 136 1.08 1.52 19.06
C ALA A 136 1.58 2.49 17.98
N GLY A 137 2.89 2.67 17.91
CA GLY A 137 3.59 3.32 16.82
C GLY A 137 4.32 2.27 16.00
N VAL A 138 4.03 2.25 14.70
CA VAL A 138 4.67 1.36 13.73
C VAL A 138 5.42 2.19 12.70
N PHE A 139 6.63 1.78 12.39
CA PHE A 139 7.43 2.33 11.31
C PHE A 139 7.79 1.22 10.33
N THR A 140 7.58 1.46 9.04
CA THR A 140 7.94 0.54 7.97
C THR A 140 8.91 1.22 7.01
N CYS A 141 9.89 0.47 6.53
CA CYS A 141 10.82 0.97 5.52
C CYS A 141 11.26 -0.12 4.55
N GLN A 142 11.15 0.17 3.26
CA GLN A 142 11.60 -0.67 2.17
C GLN A 142 12.77 0.00 1.47
N LYS A 143 13.94 -0.63 1.57
CA LYS A 143 15.13 -0.18 0.85
C LYS A 143 14.97 -0.46 -0.64
N LEU A 144 15.22 0.56 -1.45
CA LEU A 144 15.38 0.48 -2.89
C LEU A 144 16.86 0.73 -3.23
N ALA A 145 17.26 0.61 -4.50
CA ALA A 145 18.67 0.67 -4.89
C ALA A 145 19.43 1.89 -4.31
N PHE A 146 18.99 3.12 -4.65
CA PHE A 146 19.60 4.37 -4.18
C PHE A 146 18.67 5.24 -3.33
N ALA A 147 17.52 4.69 -2.95
CA ALA A 147 16.45 5.36 -2.24
C ALA A 147 15.78 4.39 -1.28
N HIS A 148 14.83 4.87 -0.49
CA HIS A 148 13.93 4.03 0.28
C HIS A 148 12.53 4.61 0.26
N ARG A 149 11.55 3.73 0.51
CA ARG A 149 10.19 4.11 0.87
C ARG A 149 10.03 3.90 2.36
N GLN A 150 9.41 4.85 3.04
CA GLN A 150 9.07 4.69 4.44
C GLN A 150 7.61 5.05 4.68
N SER A 151 7.05 4.49 5.74
CA SER A 151 5.75 4.88 6.26
C SER A 151 5.72 4.79 7.78
N ALA A 152 4.97 5.68 8.41
CA ALA A 152 4.67 5.61 9.82
C ALA A 152 3.16 5.45 10.02
N SER A 153 2.76 4.63 11.00
CA SER A 153 1.37 4.43 11.40
C SER A 153 1.21 4.59 12.91
N ILE A 154 0.16 5.30 13.30
CA ILE A 154 -0.34 5.37 14.68
C ILE A 154 -1.54 4.43 14.77
N LEU A 155 -1.46 3.47 15.68
CA LEU A 155 -2.47 2.45 15.89
C LEU A 155 -3.17 2.64 17.24
N SER A 156 -4.43 2.21 17.33
CA SER A 156 -5.23 2.18 18.55
C SER A 156 -6.04 0.89 18.67
N ARG A 157 -6.32 0.45 19.90
CA ARG A 157 -7.26 -0.65 20.16
C ARG A 157 -8.73 -0.24 19.95
N SER A 158 -9.01 1.06 19.93
CA SER A 158 -10.34 1.64 19.64
C SER A 158 -10.32 2.52 18.39
N PRO A 159 -11.47 2.78 17.75
CA PRO A 159 -11.58 3.68 16.58
C PRO A 159 -11.12 5.12 16.84
N ASN A 160 -11.07 5.52 18.11
CA ASN A 160 -10.56 6.80 18.56
C ASN A 160 -9.34 6.60 19.46
N LEU A 161 -8.46 7.59 19.51
CA LEU A 161 -7.29 7.58 20.39
C LEU A 161 -7.09 8.97 20.98
N ASP A 162 -6.86 9.05 22.29
CA ASP A 162 -6.66 10.32 22.97
C ASP A 162 -5.45 11.06 22.42
N LYS A 163 -5.61 12.38 22.30
CA LYS A 163 -4.59 13.27 21.73
C LYS A 163 -3.23 13.14 22.42
N ILE A 164 -3.20 12.84 23.72
CA ILE A 164 -1.96 12.64 24.47
C ILE A 164 -1.09 11.51 23.88
N TYR A 165 -1.71 10.40 23.46
CA TYR A 165 -0.97 9.29 22.83
C TYR A 165 -0.55 9.63 21.41
N VAL A 166 -1.43 10.29 20.65
CA VAL A 166 -1.11 10.77 19.29
C VAL A 166 0.09 11.71 19.32
N ASP A 167 0.08 12.71 20.20
CA ASP A 167 1.18 13.67 20.35
C ASP A 167 2.48 12.99 20.80
N LYS A 168 2.39 12.04 21.74
CA LYS A 168 3.53 11.26 22.22
C LYS A 168 4.22 10.50 21.07
N ILE A 169 3.43 9.82 20.23
CA ILE A 169 3.96 9.03 19.11
C ILE A 169 4.53 9.95 18.02
N ARG A 170 3.82 11.04 17.67
CA ARG A 170 4.32 12.06 16.74
C ARG A 170 5.64 12.67 17.19
N ASN A 171 5.79 12.97 18.47
CA ASN A 171 7.04 13.51 19.02
C ASN A 171 8.20 12.51 18.92
N ARG A 172 7.93 11.21 19.13
CA ARG A 172 8.94 10.14 18.92
C ARG A 172 9.35 10.05 17.44
N LEU A 173 8.39 10.13 16.51
CA LEU A 173 8.63 10.09 15.06
C LEU A 173 9.50 11.24 14.54
N ARG A 174 9.35 12.46 15.10
CA ARG A 174 10.24 13.60 14.79
C ARG A 174 11.72 13.25 14.99
N GLY A 175 12.03 12.49 16.05
CA GLY A 175 13.39 12.05 16.35
C GLY A 175 14.00 11.16 15.28
N TYR A 176 13.18 10.51 14.46
CA TYR A 176 13.61 9.64 13.35
C TYR A 176 13.59 10.36 11.98
N GLY A 177 13.35 11.67 11.96
CA GLY A 177 13.29 12.46 10.73
C GLY A 177 11.98 12.33 9.94
N VAL A 178 10.91 11.85 10.58
CA VAL A 178 9.55 11.86 10.00
C VAL A 178 8.83 13.11 10.45
N ASP A 179 8.30 13.91 9.52
CA ASP A 179 7.48 15.06 9.87
C ASP A 179 6.10 14.57 10.35
N PRO A 180 5.64 14.93 11.56
CA PRO A 180 4.31 14.58 12.02
C PRO A 180 3.15 15.08 11.16
N TYR A 181 3.38 16.11 10.34
CA TYR A 181 2.39 16.63 9.40
C TYR A 181 2.24 15.73 8.17
N ASP A 182 3.18 14.81 7.93
CA ASP A 182 3.06 13.79 6.88
C ASP A 182 2.02 12.71 7.21
N LEU A 183 1.55 12.64 8.46
CA LEU A 183 0.54 11.68 8.89
C LEU A 183 -0.89 12.18 8.64
N SER A 184 -1.57 11.58 7.67
CA SER A 184 -2.99 11.74 7.42
C SER A 184 -3.82 11.08 8.53
N ILE A 185 -4.92 11.73 8.92
CA ILE A 185 -5.91 11.17 9.85
C ILE A 185 -6.80 10.19 9.08
N ILE A 186 -7.05 9.02 9.65
CA ILE A 186 -7.95 8.02 9.09
C ILE A 186 -9.34 8.16 9.73
N GLU A 187 -10.36 8.28 8.90
CA GLU A 187 -11.76 8.29 9.35
C GLU A 187 -12.26 6.87 9.63
N HIS A 188 -12.89 6.67 10.79
CA HIS A 188 -13.46 5.38 11.22
C HIS A 188 -14.99 5.39 11.34
N THR A 189 -15.66 6.42 10.84
CA THR A 189 -17.10 6.40 10.55
C THR A 189 -17.34 5.60 9.28
N CYS A 190 -17.27 4.28 9.40
CA CYS A 190 -17.36 3.34 8.29
C CYS A 190 -18.81 3.13 7.86
N SER A 191 -18.99 2.91 6.56
CA SER A 191 -20.29 2.47 6.07
C SER A 191 -20.54 1.03 6.54
N PRO A 192 -21.79 0.64 6.85
CA PRO A 192 -22.07 -0.78 7.02
C PRO A 192 -21.68 -1.54 5.72
N PRO A 193 -21.17 -2.77 5.82
CA PRO A 193 -20.94 -3.60 4.64
C PRO A 193 -22.28 -3.76 3.94
N ASN A 194 -22.43 -3.16 2.75
CA ASN A 194 -23.61 -3.38 1.92
C ASN A 194 -23.53 -4.79 1.33
N GLU A 195 -24.65 -5.49 1.19
CA GLU A 195 -24.70 -6.81 0.54
C GLU A 195 -24.22 -6.79 -0.94
N ASP A 196 -24.03 -5.60 -1.50
CA ASP A 196 -23.52 -5.34 -2.86
C ASP A 196 -22.02 -4.98 -2.93
N THR A 197 -21.25 -5.14 -1.84
CA THR A 197 -19.79 -4.87 -1.87
C THR A 197 -19.04 -5.90 -2.71
N LEU A 198 -18.27 -5.44 -3.69
CA LEU A 198 -17.30 -6.26 -4.41
C LEU A 198 -16.03 -6.39 -3.54
N ASP A 199 -15.91 -7.48 -2.79
CA ASP A 199 -14.73 -7.78 -1.97
C ASP A 199 -13.55 -8.18 -2.87
N ILE A 200 -12.53 -7.32 -2.95
CA ILE A 200 -11.29 -7.61 -3.67
C ILE A 200 -10.29 -8.18 -2.66
N ASN A 201 -10.34 -9.50 -2.48
CA ASN A 201 -9.43 -10.23 -1.60
C ASN A 201 -8.13 -10.62 -2.34
N ILE A 202 -7.03 -9.98 -1.97
CA ILE A 202 -5.68 -10.30 -2.47
C ILE A 202 -4.96 -11.17 -1.44
N ASN A 203 -4.97 -12.49 -1.65
CA ASN A 203 -4.34 -13.49 -0.78
C ASN A 203 -3.30 -14.32 -1.56
N PRO A 204 -2.42 -15.08 -0.89
CA PRO A 204 -1.39 -15.89 -1.55
C PRO A 204 -1.94 -17.03 -2.44
N THR A 205 -3.22 -17.41 -2.32
CA THR A 205 -3.84 -18.49 -3.12
C THR A 205 -4.65 -18.00 -4.32
N THR A 206 -4.82 -16.68 -4.47
CA THR A 206 -5.63 -16.04 -5.52
C THR A 206 -5.22 -16.44 -6.95
N PHE A 207 -4.01 -17.00 -7.16
CA PHE A 207 -3.49 -17.39 -8.47
C PHE A 207 -3.23 -18.89 -8.66
N THR A 208 -3.99 -19.77 -7.99
CA THR A 208 -4.05 -21.18 -8.43
C THR A 208 -4.96 -21.27 -9.65
N ALA A 209 -4.66 -22.09 -10.67
CA ALA A 209 -5.46 -22.14 -11.91
C ALA A 209 -6.98 -22.35 -11.69
N GLY A 210 -7.39 -22.90 -10.55
CA GLY A 210 -8.80 -23.03 -10.14
C GLY A 210 -9.52 -21.74 -9.74
N SER A 211 -8.83 -20.72 -9.22
CA SER A 211 -9.48 -19.46 -8.77
C SER A 211 -9.84 -18.55 -9.94
N ILE A 212 -9.07 -18.55 -11.03
CA ILE A 212 -9.38 -17.84 -12.27
C ILE A 212 -10.65 -18.44 -12.92
N ALA A 213 -10.76 -19.77 -12.93
CA ALA A 213 -11.96 -20.46 -13.42
C ALA A 213 -13.20 -20.12 -12.57
N GLY A 214 -13.02 -19.94 -11.26
CA GLY A 214 -14.09 -19.51 -10.36
C GLY A 214 -14.60 -18.09 -10.66
N VAL A 215 -13.70 -17.14 -10.91
CA VAL A 215 -14.05 -15.74 -11.23
C VAL A 215 -14.72 -15.65 -12.61
N VAL A 216 -14.20 -16.35 -13.62
CA VAL A 216 -14.79 -16.40 -14.97
C VAL A 216 -16.16 -17.09 -14.96
N ARG A 217 -16.33 -18.18 -14.19
CA ARG A 217 -17.63 -18.86 -14.03
C ARG A 217 -18.68 -17.97 -13.35
N LYS A 218 -18.30 -17.25 -12.29
CA LYS A 218 -19.22 -16.35 -11.54
C LYS A 218 -19.63 -15.13 -12.37
N ALA A 219 -18.75 -14.67 -13.27
CA ALA A 219 -19.06 -13.63 -14.26
C ALA A 219 -19.98 -14.17 -15.38
N GLY A 220 -19.73 -15.39 -15.86
CA GLY A 220 -20.57 -16.05 -16.87
C GLY A 220 -21.98 -16.39 -16.38
N GLU A 221 -22.14 -16.79 -15.11
CA GLU A 221 -23.47 -17.04 -14.50
C GLU A 221 -24.30 -15.75 -14.31
N LYS A 222 -23.66 -14.58 -14.24
CA LYS A 222 -24.35 -13.27 -14.10
C LYS A 222 -24.66 -12.57 -15.42
N LEU A 223 -24.05 -13.00 -16.52
CA LEU A 223 -24.30 -12.48 -17.87
C LEU A 223 -25.21 -13.46 -18.61
N GLY A 224 -26.50 -13.45 -18.24
CA GLY A 224 -27.53 -14.18 -18.97
C GLY A 224 -27.63 -13.73 -20.43
N ASP A 225 -27.66 -14.72 -21.32
CA ASP A 225 -27.85 -14.66 -22.78
C ASP A 225 -27.36 -13.40 -23.52
N GLY A 226 -26.15 -13.50 -24.08
CA GLY A 226 -25.84 -12.79 -25.32
C GLY A 226 -24.58 -11.93 -25.33
N ILE A 227 -23.42 -12.45 -24.91
CA ILE A 227 -22.12 -11.94 -25.37
C ILE A 227 -21.17 -13.13 -25.57
N GLU A 228 -20.85 -13.44 -26.83
CA GLU A 228 -19.78 -14.38 -27.17
C GLU A 228 -18.43 -13.72 -26.84
N VAL A 229 -17.82 -14.12 -25.72
CA VAL A 229 -16.48 -13.65 -25.35
C VAL A 229 -15.47 -14.42 -26.19
N VAL A 230 -15.00 -13.79 -27.26
CA VAL A 230 -13.93 -14.31 -28.14
C VAL A 230 -12.66 -14.54 -27.32
N ALA A 231 -12.29 -15.81 -27.16
CA ALA A 231 -11.19 -16.29 -26.32
C ALA A 231 -9.80 -16.22 -26.99
N ASP A 232 -9.55 -15.29 -27.90
CA ASP A 232 -8.29 -15.26 -28.68
C ASP A 232 -7.17 -14.40 -28.08
N GLY A 233 -7.41 -13.74 -26.93
CA GLY A 233 -6.39 -12.91 -26.28
C GLY A 233 -5.36 -13.68 -25.43
N ALA A 234 -5.74 -14.84 -24.87
CA ALA A 234 -4.97 -15.51 -23.82
C ALA A 234 -3.71 -16.24 -24.33
N SER A 235 -3.73 -16.73 -25.58
CA SER A 235 -2.59 -17.48 -26.16
C SER A 235 -1.41 -16.55 -26.52
N SER A 236 -1.68 -15.29 -26.86
CA SER A 236 -0.64 -14.33 -27.28
C SER A 236 0.30 -13.90 -26.14
N ILE A 237 -0.16 -13.99 -24.89
CA ILE A 237 0.60 -13.53 -23.72
C ILE A 237 1.54 -14.63 -23.23
N TYR A 238 1.13 -15.90 -23.32
CA TYR A 238 1.95 -17.06 -22.93
C TYR A 238 3.26 -17.14 -23.73
N ASN A 239 3.21 -16.92 -25.05
CA ASN A 239 4.40 -16.95 -25.91
C ASN A 239 5.30 -15.71 -25.75
N ARG A 240 4.81 -14.62 -25.15
CA ARG A 240 5.58 -13.39 -24.93
C ARG A 240 6.49 -13.47 -23.70
N PHE A 241 6.24 -14.40 -22.77
CA PHE A 241 7.04 -14.60 -21.57
C PHE A 241 8.05 -15.78 -21.68
N HIS A 242 7.98 -16.57 -22.75
CA HIS A 242 8.95 -17.65 -23.03
C HIS A 242 9.41 -17.63 -24.50
N GLY A 243 10.32 -16.72 -24.88
CA GLY A 243 10.95 -16.80 -26.21
C GLY A 243 11.79 -15.58 -26.60
N SER A 244 13.04 -15.81 -27.01
CA SER A 244 14.02 -14.77 -27.36
C SER A 244 13.78 -14.12 -28.73
N GLY A 245 14.06 -12.83 -28.83
CA GLY A 245 14.61 -12.15 -30.03
C GLY A 245 13.78 -12.13 -31.32
N SER A 246 13.18 -10.98 -31.65
CA SER A 246 13.39 -10.21 -32.90
C SER A 246 12.29 -9.16 -33.13
N SER A 247 12.71 -8.08 -33.78
CA SER A 247 12.01 -6.84 -34.07
C SER A 247 10.76 -6.97 -34.95
N ALA A 248 9.68 -6.26 -34.61
CA ALA A 248 8.69 -5.75 -35.58
C ALA A 248 7.93 -4.54 -35.02
N SER A 249 7.97 -3.45 -35.78
CA SER A 249 7.25 -2.19 -35.58
C SER A 249 5.77 -2.32 -35.97
N VAL A 250 4.84 -1.83 -35.13
CA VAL A 250 3.45 -1.55 -35.55
C VAL A 250 2.96 -0.24 -34.93
N ARG A 251 2.12 0.45 -35.71
CA ARG A 251 1.83 1.89 -35.75
C ARG A 251 0.95 2.38 -34.60
N ARG A 252 1.13 3.66 -34.27
CA ARG A 252 0.29 4.47 -33.39
C ARG A 252 -0.93 4.97 -34.18
N ASP A 253 -2.12 4.70 -33.67
CA ASP A 253 -3.29 5.52 -33.98
C ASP A 253 -3.70 6.29 -32.73
N ARG A 254 -3.87 7.59 -32.95
CA ARG A 254 -4.13 8.66 -31.99
C ARG A 254 -5.63 8.88 -31.97
N GLU A 255 -6.27 8.66 -30.83
CA GLU A 255 -7.63 9.13 -30.59
C GLU A 255 -7.59 10.17 -29.48
N GLU A 256 -7.98 11.39 -29.84
CA GLU A 256 -8.10 12.55 -28.95
C GLU A 256 -9.36 12.37 -28.10
N VAL A 257 -9.18 12.31 -26.78
CA VAL A 257 -10.28 12.50 -25.82
C VAL A 257 -10.08 13.80 -25.07
N SER A 258 -11.15 14.57 -25.08
CA SER A 258 -11.30 15.93 -24.61
C SER A 258 -10.92 16.13 -23.15
N ASN A 259 -10.31 17.29 -22.93
CA ASN A 259 -9.90 17.90 -21.70
C ASN A 259 -11.08 18.11 -20.73
N ASP A 260 -11.19 17.29 -19.69
CA ASP A 260 -11.96 17.64 -18.49
C ASP A 260 -11.03 17.71 -17.28
N ARG A 261 -10.97 18.91 -16.70
CA ARG A 261 -10.14 19.26 -15.56
C ARG A 261 -10.81 18.76 -14.28
N HIS A 262 -10.49 17.53 -13.89
CA HIS A 262 -10.48 17.13 -12.49
C HIS A 262 -9.17 16.40 -12.26
N SER A 263 -8.23 17.04 -11.55
CA SER A 263 -6.98 16.41 -11.15
C SER A 263 -7.28 15.52 -9.95
N PRO A 264 -7.30 14.18 -10.08
CA PRO A 264 -7.27 13.33 -8.91
C PRO A 264 -5.83 13.43 -8.37
N SER A 265 -5.67 13.71 -7.09
CA SER A 265 -4.39 13.47 -6.42
C SER A 265 -4.09 11.96 -6.56
N ASN A 266 -3.20 11.62 -7.48
CA ASN A 266 -2.77 10.25 -7.76
C ASN A 266 -1.78 9.77 -6.69
N ASP A 267 -2.15 9.90 -5.42
CA ASP A 267 -1.39 9.38 -4.30
C ASP A 267 -1.74 7.90 -4.17
N VAL A 268 -1.07 7.06 -4.97
CA VAL A 268 -1.17 5.61 -4.85
C VAL A 268 -0.64 5.23 -3.48
N GLU A 269 -1.53 4.78 -2.59
CA GLU A 269 -1.17 4.34 -1.25
C GLU A 269 -0.11 3.23 -1.34
N TRP A 270 1.01 3.41 -0.64
CA TRP A 270 1.95 2.33 -0.45
C TRP A 270 1.41 1.40 0.62
N LEU A 271 0.94 0.25 0.17
CA LEU A 271 0.69 -0.90 1.03
C LEU A 271 2.07 -1.49 1.34
N PRO A 272 2.56 -1.41 2.60
CA PRO A 272 3.79 -2.10 2.99
C PRO A 272 3.70 -3.57 2.66
#